data_AF-A0A0R2GV23-F1
#
_entry.id   AF-A0A0R2GV23-F1
#
_cell.length_a   1.000
_cell.length_b   1.000
_cell.length_c   1.000
_cell.angle_alpha   90.00
_cell.angle_beta   90.00
_cell.angle_gamma   90.00
#
_symmetry.space_group_name_H-M   'P 1'
#
loop_
_entity.id
_entity.type
_entity.pdbx_description
1 polymer ?
#
loop_
_entity_poly.entity_id
_entity_poly.type
_entity_poly.pdbx_seq_one_letter_code
_entity_poly.pdbx_strand_id
1 'polypeptide(L)'
;MSQKTKGLFLIYEEEFFVIRLLLGACALIFLIEASYFATHRTKMYFGLPMKHPASVKTISQLWLVIMAAMTLLAGAATISLNLPLIFATLILGCVVELLMAISVSSLLLKP
;
A
#
# COMPACT_ATOMS: atom_id res chain seq x y z
N MET A 1 -17.57 16.23 33.52
CA MET A 1 -17.31 16.29 32.07
C MET A 1 -18.63 16.59 31.36
N SER A 2 -18.72 17.67 30.57
CA SER A 2 -19.99 18.18 30.01
C SER A 2 -20.54 17.26 28.90
N GLN A 3 -21.86 17.23 28.72
CA GLN A 3 -22.54 16.40 27.72
C GLN A 3 -22.09 16.72 26.28
N LYS A 4 -21.70 17.99 26.03
CA LYS A 4 -21.06 18.44 24.77
C LYS A 4 -19.70 17.77 24.53
N THR A 5 -18.91 17.57 25.58
CA THR A 5 -17.56 16.98 25.48
C THR A 5 -17.63 15.49 25.17
N LYS A 6 -18.66 14.79 25.68
CA LYS A 6 -18.92 13.37 25.35
C LYS A 6 -19.36 13.19 23.89
N GLY A 7 -20.20 14.10 23.38
CA GLY A 7 -20.64 14.07 21.98
C GLY A 7 -19.49 14.28 20.99
N LEU A 8 -18.59 15.24 21.26
CA LEU A 8 -17.40 15.44 20.44
C LEU A 8 -16.46 14.24 20.48
N PHE A 9 -16.26 13.65 21.67
CA PHE A 9 -15.39 12.49 21.84
C PHE A 9 -15.88 11.25 21.07
N LEU A 10 -17.20 11.01 21.04
CA LEU A 10 -17.81 9.94 20.27
C LEU A 10 -17.61 10.11 18.76
N ILE A 11 -17.74 11.32 18.23
CA ILE A 11 -17.50 11.60 16.80
C ILE A 11 -16.03 11.36 16.45
N TYR A 12 -15.11 11.83 17.30
CA TYR A 12 -13.68 11.61 17.09
C TYR A 12 -13.29 10.13 17.12
N GLU A 13 -13.88 9.32 18.00
CA GLU A 13 -13.65 7.87 18.05
C GLU A 13 -14.14 7.15 16.78
N GLU A 14 -15.31 7.51 16.26
CA GLU A 14 -15.85 6.91 15.04
C GLU A 14 -15.02 7.28 13.79
N GLU A 15 -14.63 8.55 13.65
CA GLU A 15 -13.76 8.98 12.54
C GLU A 15 -12.39 8.29 12.60
N PHE A 16 -11.83 8.10 13.80
CA PHE A 16 -10.57 7.40 13.99
C PHE A 16 -10.67 5.92 13.63
N PHE A 17 -11.82 5.29 13.91
CA PHE A 17 -12.09 3.91 13.54
C PHE A 17 -12.11 3.73 12.02
N VAL A 18 -12.79 4.63 11.29
CA VAL A 18 -12.85 4.59 9.81
C VAL A 18 -11.46 4.74 9.20
N ILE A 19 -10.65 5.68 9.69
CA ILE A 19 -9.29 5.91 9.19
C ILE A 19 -8.41 4.67 9.41
N ARG A 20 -8.51 4.03 10.58
CA ARG A 20 -7.77 2.79 10.88
C ARG A 20 -8.20 1.62 10.03
N LEU A 21 -9.50 1.49 9.75
CA LEU A 21 -10.03 0.48 8.85
C LEU A 21 -9.45 0.65 7.44
N LEU A 22 -9.43 1.89 6.93
CA LEU A 22 -8.85 2.21 5.63
C LEU A 22 -7.34 1.90 5.60
N LEU A 23 -6.61 2.25 6.65
CA LEU A 23 -5.18 1.94 6.76
C LEU A 23 -4.91 0.43 6.77
N GLY A 24 -5.73 -0.33 7.50
CA GLY A 24 -5.66 -1.78 7.54
C GLY A 24 -5.96 -2.39 6.17
N ALA A 25 -6.95 -1.87 5.45
CA ALA A 25 -7.23 -2.27 4.08
C ALA A 25 -6.05 -1.98 3.13
N CYS A 26 -5.43 -0.79 3.23
CA CYS A 26 -4.22 -0.47 2.48
C CYS A 26 -3.06 -1.44 2.77
N ALA A 27 -2.82 -1.76 4.05
CA ALA A 27 -1.80 -2.74 4.43
C ALA A 27 -2.07 -4.11 3.80
N LEU A 28 -3.33 -4.52 3.73
CA LEU A 28 -3.73 -5.78 3.11
C LEU A 28 -3.49 -5.78 1.59
N ILE A 29 -3.79 -4.67 0.91
CA ILE A 29 -3.54 -4.49 -0.53
C ILE A 29 -2.03 -4.62 -0.80
N PHE A 30 -1.19 -3.89 -0.08
CA PHE A 30 0.27 -3.97 -0.23
C PHE A 30 0.81 -5.37 0.02
N LEU A 31 0.21 -6.11 0.96
CA LEU A 31 0.58 -7.50 1.22
C LEU A 31 0.21 -8.42 0.05
N ILE A 32 -0.97 -8.24 -0.55
CA ILE A 32 -1.41 -8.99 -1.72
C ILE A 32 -0.48 -8.71 -2.91
N GLU A 33 -0.12 -7.45 -3.14
CA GLU A 33 0.77 -7.05 -4.23
C GLU A 33 2.20 -7.56 -4.00
N ALA A 34 2.73 -7.47 -2.78
CA ALA A 34 4.01 -8.08 -2.43
C ALA A 34 4.00 -9.59 -2.69
N SER A 35 2.92 -10.28 -2.31
CA SER A 35 2.73 -11.71 -2.53
C SER A 35 2.62 -12.05 -4.03
N TYR A 36 2.00 -11.18 -4.81
CA TYR A 36 1.92 -11.30 -6.26
C TYR A 36 3.32 -11.23 -6.90
N PHE A 37 4.13 -10.23 -6.56
CA PHE A 37 5.52 -10.14 -7.03
C PHE A 37 6.41 -11.27 -6.49
N ALA A 38 6.07 -11.87 -5.35
CA ALA A 38 6.80 -13.02 -4.83
C ALA A 38 6.60 -14.26 -5.71
N THR A 39 5.37 -14.47 -6.18
CA THR A 39 4.93 -15.70 -6.84
C THR A 39 5.02 -15.64 -8.37
N HIS A 40 4.79 -14.48 -8.99
CA HIS A 40 4.66 -14.33 -10.44
C HIS A 40 5.90 -13.71 -11.13
N ARG A 41 7.10 -14.04 -10.66
CA ARG A 41 8.36 -13.36 -11.01
C ARG A 41 8.79 -13.38 -12.48
N THR A 42 8.24 -14.24 -13.35
CA THR A 42 8.92 -14.56 -14.62
C THR A 42 8.06 -14.78 -15.85
N LYS A 43 6.72 -14.73 -15.79
CA LYS A 43 5.92 -15.13 -16.96
C LYS A 43 4.79 -14.16 -17.35
N MET A 44 4.05 -13.59 -16.40
CA MET A 44 2.91 -12.73 -16.71
C MET A 44 2.66 -11.72 -15.58
N TYR A 45 2.27 -10.49 -15.94
CA TYR A 45 1.70 -9.51 -15.01
C TYR A 45 0.26 -9.24 -15.43
N PHE A 46 -0.70 -9.53 -14.54
CA PHE A 46 -2.15 -9.53 -14.83
C PHE A 46 -2.53 -10.25 -16.14
N GLY A 47 -1.89 -11.39 -16.43
CA GLY A 47 -2.19 -12.20 -17.63
C GLY A 47 -1.57 -11.69 -18.93
N LEU A 48 -0.80 -10.59 -18.92
CA LEU A 48 -0.07 -10.10 -20.09
C LEU A 48 1.37 -10.63 -20.11
N PRO A 49 1.86 -11.14 -21.27
CA PRO A 49 3.23 -11.59 -21.40
C PRO A 49 4.20 -10.41 -21.38
N MET A 50 5.23 -10.56 -20.55
CA MET A 50 6.27 -9.55 -20.37
C MET A 50 7.35 -9.66 -21.45
N LYS A 51 7.67 -8.56 -22.14
CA LYS A 51 8.67 -8.53 -23.24
C LYS A 51 10.13 -8.66 -22.77
N HIS A 52 10.44 -8.20 -21.56
CA HIS A 52 11.81 -8.16 -21.03
C HIS A 52 11.97 -8.95 -19.72
N PRO A 53 12.12 -10.29 -19.78
CA PRO A 53 12.04 -11.14 -18.59
C PRO A 53 13.13 -10.87 -17.54
N ALA A 54 14.33 -10.44 -17.94
CA ALA A 54 15.42 -10.11 -17.03
C ALA A 54 15.14 -8.82 -16.22
N SER A 55 14.73 -7.74 -16.90
CA SER A 55 14.37 -6.46 -16.26
C SER A 55 13.15 -6.62 -15.35
N VAL A 56 12.20 -7.47 -15.74
CA VAL A 56 10.98 -7.77 -14.97
C VAL A 56 11.29 -8.50 -13.69
N LYS A 57 12.24 -9.44 -13.69
CA LYS A 57 12.67 -10.11 -12.46
C LYS A 57 13.25 -9.11 -11.45
N THR A 58 14.12 -8.22 -11.90
CA THR A 58 14.75 -7.19 -11.04
C THR A 58 13.70 -6.21 -10.49
N ILE A 59 12.81 -5.71 -11.35
CA ILE A 59 11.77 -4.75 -10.95
C ILE A 59 10.72 -5.40 -10.04
N SER A 60 10.36 -6.67 -10.29
CA SER A 60 9.46 -7.41 -9.40
C SER A 60 10.08 -7.65 -8.02
N GLN A 61 11.38 -7.95 -7.95
CA GLN A 61 12.07 -8.07 -6.66
C GLN A 61 12.13 -6.74 -5.92
N LEU A 62 12.39 -5.64 -6.63
CA LEU A 62 12.38 -4.30 -6.04
C LEU A 62 11.00 -3.96 -5.46
N TRP A 63 9.93 -4.12 -6.25
CA TRP A 63 8.57 -3.84 -5.78
C TRP A 63 8.13 -4.76 -4.66
N LEU A 64 8.50 -6.05 -4.68
CA LEU A 64 8.26 -6.94 -3.55
C LEU A 64 8.81 -6.37 -2.23
N VAL A 65 10.04 -5.87 -2.24
CA VAL A 65 10.67 -5.30 -1.04
C VAL A 65 9.97 -4.01 -0.62
N ILE A 66 9.66 -3.13 -1.58
CA ILE A 66 8.97 -1.86 -1.30
C ILE A 66 7.57 -2.12 -0.72
N MET A 67 6.78 -3.00 -1.32
CA MET A 67 5.42 -3.30 -0.88
C MET A 67 5.41 -4.03 0.48
N ALA A 68 6.38 -4.91 0.73
CA ALA A 68 6.56 -5.51 2.05
C ALA A 68 6.88 -4.46 3.13
N ALA A 69 7.77 -3.51 2.83
CA ALA A 69 8.09 -2.40 3.73
C ALA A 69 6.86 -1.50 3.98
N MET A 70 6.09 -1.19 2.93
CA MET A 70 4.86 -0.40 3.03
C MET A 70 3.78 -1.13 3.83
N THR A 71 3.67 -2.45 3.70
CA THR A 71 2.78 -3.28 4.53
C THR A 71 3.12 -3.14 6.01
N LEU A 72 4.41 -3.24 6.37
CA LEU A 72 4.86 -3.10 7.75
C LEU A 72 4.61 -1.67 8.28
N LEU A 73 4.88 -0.65 7.47
CA LEU A 73 4.65 0.75 7.83
C LEU A 73 3.16 1.04 8.04
N ALA A 74 2.30 0.58 7.14
CA ALA A 74 0.84 0.71 7.27
C ALA A 74 0.31 -0.06 8.48
N GLY A 75 0.82 -1.28 8.75
CA GLY A 75 0.51 -2.02 9.96
C GLY A 75 0.89 -1.26 11.24
N ALA A 76 2.11 -0.73 11.30
CA ALA A 76 2.59 0.07 12.43
C ALA A 76 1.80 1.37 12.61
N ALA A 77 1.42 2.03 11.52
CA ALA A 77 0.62 3.25 11.57
C ALA A 77 -0.83 2.96 12.02
N THR A 78 -1.37 1.77 11.73
CA THR A 78 -2.74 1.37 12.14
C THR A 78 -2.87 1.27 13.66
N ILE A 79 -1.85 0.71 14.32
CA ILE A 79 -1.80 0.59 15.79
C ILE A 79 -1.36 1.89 16.48
N SER A 80 -0.84 2.85 15.72
CA SER A 80 -0.41 4.14 16.25
C SER A 80 -1.60 5.06 16.55
N LEU A 81 -1.40 5.99 17.49
CA LEU A 81 -2.29 7.12 17.75
C LEU A 81 -1.76 8.43 17.11
N ASN A 82 -0.69 8.34 16.32
CA ASN A 82 -0.04 9.50 15.70
C ASN A 82 -0.69 9.82 14.34
N LEU A 83 -1.60 10.80 14.34
CA LEU A 83 -2.29 11.30 13.14
C LEU A 83 -1.33 11.71 12.01
N PRO A 84 -0.27 12.52 12.24
CA PRO A 84 0.73 12.82 11.22
C PRO A 84 1.34 11.59 10.55
N LEU A 85 1.67 10.55 11.34
CA LEU A 85 2.23 9.31 10.81
C LEU A 85 1.21 8.57 9.93
N ILE A 86 -0.06 8.53 10.33
CA ILE A 86 -1.14 7.93 9.55
C ILE A 86 -1.29 8.62 8.18
N PHE A 87 -1.40 9.95 8.16
CA PHE A 87 -1.52 10.70 6.91
C PHE A 87 -0.28 10.58 6.02
N ALA A 88 0.92 10.64 6.61
CA ALA A 88 2.16 10.45 5.86
C ALA A 88 2.22 9.05 5.21
N THR A 89 1.76 8.02 5.93
CA THR A 89 1.73 6.64 5.41
C THR A 89 0.74 6.49 4.26
N LEU A 90 -0.44 7.12 4.34
CA LEU A 90 -1.42 7.14 3.25
C LEU A 90 -0.86 7.81 1.99
N ILE A 91 -0.29 9.01 2.14
CA ILE A 91 0.28 9.76 1.01
C ILE A 91 1.41 8.96 0.37
N LEU A 92 2.31 8.41 1.19
CA LEU A 92 3.42 7.59 0.70
C LEU A 92 2.90 6.33 -0.01
N GLY A 93 1.86 5.69 0.52
CA GLY A 93 1.15 4.58 -0.11
C GLY A 93 0.70 4.90 -1.53
N CYS A 94 -0.04 5.99 -1.69
CA CYS A 94 -0.52 6.42 -3.00
C CYS A 94 0.63 6.72 -3.99
N VAL A 95 1.70 7.37 -3.52
CA VAL A 95 2.88 7.66 -4.36
C VAL A 95 3.58 6.37 -4.80
N VAL A 96 3.74 5.42 -3.88
CA VAL A 96 4.35 4.10 -4.16
C VAL A 96 3.53 3.34 -5.20
N GLU A 97 2.20 3.27 -5.06
CA GLU A 97 1.33 2.62 -6.06
C GLU A 97 1.42 3.30 -7.42
N LEU A 98 1.42 4.63 -7.47
CA LEU A 98 1.52 5.36 -8.74
C LEU A 98 2.84 5.05 -9.46
N LEU A 99 3.96 5.05 -8.72
CA LEU A 99 5.27 4.70 -9.26
C LEU A 99 5.33 3.23 -9.70
N MET A 100 4.71 2.33 -8.96
CA MET A 100 4.60 0.92 -9.32
C MET A 100 3.81 0.74 -10.61
N ALA A 101 2.61 1.33 -10.70
CA ALA A 101 1.77 1.27 -11.88
C ALA A 101 2.48 1.81 -13.13
N ILE A 102 3.18 2.95 -13.03
CA ILE A 102 3.95 3.53 -14.14
C ILE A 102 5.10 2.59 -14.54
N SER A 103 5.90 2.13 -13.58
CA SER A 103 7.07 1.31 -13.88
C SER A 103 6.69 -0.04 -14.50
N VAL A 104 5.66 -0.72 -13.98
CA VAL A 104 5.21 -1.99 -14.54
C VAL A 104 4.52 -1.80 -15.89
N SER A 105 3.69 -0.78 -16.06
CA SER A 105 3.09 -0.46 -17.36
C SER A 105 4.14 -0.13 -18.42
N SER A 106 5.21 0.57 -18.03
CA SER A 106 6.31 0.88 -18.96
C SER A 106 7.01 -0.39 -19.46
N LEU A 107 7.15 -1.43 -18.62
CA LEU A 107 7.75 -2.71 -19.02
C LEU A 107 6.84 -3.54 -19.92
N LEU A 108 5.52 -3.36 -19.79
CA LEU A 108 4.52 -4.02 -20.63
C LEU A 108 4.40 -3.35 -22.01
N LEU A 109 4.44 -2.01 -22.05
CA LEU A 109 4.17 -1.22 -23.26
C LEU A 109 5.42 -0.87 -24.07
N LYS A 110 6.62 -0.86 -23.48
CA LYS A 110 7.84 -0.50 -24.21
C LYS A 110 8.07 -1.50 -25.37
N PRO A 111 8.26 -1.02 -26.61
CA PRO A 111 8.37 -1.85 -27.80
C PRO A 111 9.49 -2.88 -27.69
#